data_AF-A0A1G8ME30-F1
#
_entry.id   AF-A0A1G8ME30-F1
#
_cell.length_a   1.000
_cell.length_b   1.000
_cell.length_c   1.000
_cell.angle_alpha   90.00
_cell.angle_beta   90.00
_cell.angle_gamma   90.00
#
_symmetry.space_group_name_H-M   'P 1'
#
loop_
_entity.id
_entity.type
_entity.pdbx_description
1 polymer ?
#
loop_
_entity_poly.entity_id
_entity_poly.type
_entity_poly.pdbx_seq_one_letter_code
_entity_poly.pdbx_strand_id
1 'polypeptide(L)'
;MAVGPRGTGEQLDFTEEDEFGKILEVTKSSDSGSFGFILRKGNWEEKDVDKDWFIEVSGNEAEIWLVEGEETIYTEEPGVETDTPKLPGELTLKVHYRRFDENYDGWNLWIWPQGGEGAAYEFTASDEYGAVAEIPVVPGDAEELGLIVRKGEWEAKDVDVDRFIQLSKTKDGVLDLYLLEKDATLYYALEEVDLSPKILKAELATVNKIKVNLSVPMTLLHDRKEGLRILSGEEGMEIEAIYFSEGGRPETTSSFEILLKEPLELGKSYLVAKEGYGEKEILMSGVFSTSAFEKTYHYDGELGALYEKEGTTFRLWAPKASKVLLNLFQKGDTVEAFDQVEMEKKAQGVFETVISGDMHGVYYTYSVENLGLAQEAVDPYAKSVGVNGHRSCPNRSGRVSGDSEA
;
A
#
# COMPACT_ATOMS: atom_id res chain seq x y z
N MET A 1 48.62 -10.16 13.74
CA MET A 1 48.27 -8.72 13.67
C MET A 1 49.54 -7.89 13.57
N ALA A 2 49.53 -6.72 12.94
CA ALA A 2 50.64 -5.76 13.08
C ALA A 2 50.13 -4.48 13.74
N VAL A 3 50.77 -4.00 14.82
CA VAL A 3 50.28 -2.88 15.63
C VAL A 3 51.38 -1.84 15.87
N GLY A 4 51.06 -0.55 15.75
CA GLY A 4 51.93 0.51 16.23
C GLY A 4 51.52 1.94 15.85
N PRO A 5 52.27 2.96 16.33
CA PRO A 5 52.11 4.35 15.89
C PRO A 5 52.34 4.47 14.37
N ARG A 6 51.76 5.49 13.74
CA ARG A 6 51.88 5.71 12.28
C ARG A 6 53.34 5.57 11.80
N GLY A 7 53.62 4.50 11.04
CA GLY A 7 54.92 4.26 10.40
C GLY A 7 55.84 3.22 11.08
N THR A 8 55.47 2.62 12.22
CA THR A 8 56.28 1.58 12.90
C THR A 8 55.40 0.40 13.30
N GLY A 9 55.26 -0.61 12.43
CA GLY A 9 54.46 -1.81 12.72
C GLY A 9 55.32 -2.94 13.31
N GLU A 10 54.87 -3.53 14.41
CA GLU A 10 55.41 -4.79 14.95
C GLU A 10 54.42 -5.93 14.70
N GLN A 11 54.92 -7.09 14.25
CA GLN A 11 54.10 -8.29 14.11
C GLN A 11 53.86 -8.92 15.48
N LEU A 12 52.60 -9.18 15.80
CA LEU A 12 52.12 -9.82 17.01
C LEU A 12 51.20 -10.99 16.62
N ASP A 13 51.43 -12.15 17.24
CA ASP A 13 50.58 -13.33 17.05
C ASP A 13 49.56 -13.41 18.19
N PHE A 14 48.36 -13.92 17.89
CA PHE A 14 47.33 -14.15 18.92
C PHE A 14 47.85 -15.11 19.99
N THR A 15 47.52 -14.81 21.25
CA THR A 15 48.10 -15.49 22.42
C THR A 15 47.11 -16.39 23.13
N GLU A 16 45.81 -16.11 23.03
CA GLU A 16 44.74 -16.83 23.72
C GLU A 16 43.53 -17.07 22.78
N GLU A 17 42.55 -17.85 23.23
CA GLU A 17 41.33 -18.20 22.49
C GLU A 17 40.16 -18.45 23.47
N ASP A 18 38.99 -17.90 23.19
CA ASP A 18 37.73 -18.08 23.93
C ASP A 18 36.58 -18.58 23.05
N GLU A 19 35.33 -18.46 23.50
CA GLU A 19 34.15 -18.89 22.75
C GLU A 19 33.85 -18.01 21.52
N PHE A 20 34.32 -16.75 21.51
CA PHE A 20 34.18 -15.84 20.37
C PHE A 20 35.28 -16.09 19.33
N GLY A 21 36.52 -16.22 19.78
CA GLY A 21 37.65 -16.49 18.89
C GLY A 21 39.01 -16.21 19.51
N LYS A 22 39.95 -15.77 18.67
CA LYS A 22 41.35 -15.56 19.06
C LYS A 22 41.57 -14.20 19.70
N ILE A 23 42.32 -14.18 20.80
CA ILE A 23 42.58 -12.99 21.62
C ILE A 23 44.05 -12.58 21.51
N LEU A 24 44.29 -11.27 21.42
CA LEU A 24 45.62 -10.66 21.42
C LEU A 24 45.63 -9.43 22.32
N GLU A 25 46.33 -9.53 23.46
CA GLU A 25 46.57 -8.39 24.34
C GLU A 25 47.84 -7.63 23.90
N VAL A 26 47.73 -6.30 23.78
CA VAL A 26 48.84 -5.46 23.30
C VAL A 26 49.08 -4.28 24.23
N THR A 27 50.25 -4.25 24.88
CA THR A 27 50.68 -3.09 25.68
C THR A 27 51.60 -2.18 24.87
N LYS A 28 51.13 -0.97 24.54
CA LYS A 28 51.90 0.06 23.82
C LYS A 28 51.61 1.46 24.37
N SER A 29 52.56 2.38 24.21
CA SER A 29 52.38 3.80 24.51
C SER A 29 52.31 4.62 23.22
N SER A 30 51.38 5.57 23.16
CA SER A 30 51.23 6.52 22.05
C SER A 30 51.00 7.91 22.62
N ASP A 31 51.67 8.92 22.07
CA ASP A 31 51.49 10.32 22.49
C ASP A 31 50.14 10.90 22.03
N SER A 32 49.49 10.30 21.02
CA SER A 32 48.23 10.78 20.45
C SER A 32 47.00 9.98 20.89
N GLY A 33 47.18 8.87 21.61
CA GLY A 33 46.09 7.92 21.92
C GLY A 33 45.65 7.05 20.73
N SER A 34 46.21 7.28 19.54
CA SER A 34 45.85 6.57 18.30
C SER A 34 46.76 5.38 18.05
N PHE A 35 46.18 4.23 17.69
CA PHE A 35 46.90 3.01 17.33
C PHE A 35 46.39 2.47 16.00
N GLY A 36 47.31 2.22 15.07
CA GLY A 36 46.99 1.59 13.79
C GLY A 36 47.26 0.09 13.82
N PHE A 37 46.40 -0.71 13.17
CA PHE A 37 46.65 -2.13 13.00
C PHE A 37 46.12 -2.72 11.69
N ILE A 38 46.64 -3.89 11.33
CA ILE A 38 46.18 -4.73 10.22
C ILE A 38 46.12 -6.20 10.64
N LEU A 39 45.11 -6.90 10.13
CA LEU A 39 44.91 -8.34 10.28
C LEU A 39 45.34 -9.04 8.99
N ARG A 40 46.02 -10.18 9.12
CA ARG A 40 46.62 -10.90 8.00
C ARG A 40 46.38 -12.39 8.12
N LYS A 41 46.18 -13.06 6.98
CA LYS A 41 45.98 -14.51 6.92
C LYS A 41 47.33 -15.22 6.82
N GLY A 42 47.95 -15.55 7.95
CA GLY A 42 49.06 -16.51 8.14
C GLY A 42 50.38 -16.33 7.37
N ASN A 43 50.34 -16.11 6.06
CA ASN A 43 51.47 -16.19 5.11
C ASN A 43 51.94 -14.83 4.57
N TRP A 44 51.57 -13.71 5.19
CA TRP A 44 51.95 -12.34 4.79
C TRP A 44 51.49 -11.87 3.40
N GLU A 45 50.98 -12.76 2.56
CA GLU A 45 50.54 -12.50 1.18
C GLU A 45 49.20 -11.75 1.11
N GLU A 46 48.32 -11.92 2.11
CA GLU A 46 46.96 -11.33 2.09
C GLU A 46 46.56 -10.74 3.45
N LYS A 47 45.96 -9.55 3.41
CA LYS A 47 45.23 -8.97 4.55
C LYS A 47 43.88 -9.67 4.69
N ASP A 48 43.28 -9.56 5.87
CA ASP A 48 41.91 -10.06 6.08
C ASP A 48 40.89 -9.24 5.27
N VAL A 49 41.03 -7.92 5.28
CA VAL A 49 40.30 -6.97 4.44
C VAL A 49 41.26 -5.92 3.87
N ASP A 50 40.87 -5.23 2.79
CA ASP A 50 41.72 -4.21 2.14
C ASP A 50 41.63 -2.84 2.83
N LYS A 51 41.77 -2.84 4.17
CA LYS A 51 41.66 -1.66 5.02
C LYS A 51 42.74 -1.67 6.10
N ASP A 52 43.27 -0.49 6.40
CA ASP A 52 44.11 -0.25 7.57
C ASP A 52 43.24 0.32 8.68
N TRP A 53 43.22 -0.33 9.84
CA TRP A 53 42.39 0.08 10.96
C TRP A 53 43.13 1.02 11.90
N PHE A 54 42.37 1.91 12.52
CA PHE A 54 42.85 2.81 13.56
C PHE A 54 41.84 2.84 14.71
N ILE A 55 42.34 2.82 15.94
CA ILE A 55 41.56 3.00 17.15
C ILE A 55 42.12 4.17 17.97
N GLU A 56 41.24 4.88 18.65
CA GLU A 56 41.59 5.93 19.59
C GLU A 56 41.30 5.44 21.02
N VAL A 57 42.31 5.45 21.88
CA VAL A 57 42.21 4.97 23.26
C VAL A 57 42.23 6.17 24.20
N SER A 58 41.06 6.54 24.71
CA SER A 58 40.91 7.61 25.71
C SER A 58 40.98 7.02 27.14
N GLY A 59 42.11 6.41 27.51
CA GLY A 59 42.25 5.72 28.79
C GLY A 59 43.53 4.90 28.89
N ASN A 60 43.57 3.97 29.84
CA ASN A 60 44.69 3.03 30.01
C ASN A 60 44.48 1.69 29.29
N GLU A 61 43.25 1.39 28.88
CA GLU A 61 42.85 0.14 28.24
C GLU A 61 41.75 0.40 27.20
N ALA A 62 41.69 -0.45 26.19
CA ALA A 62 40.60 -0.54 25.22
C ALA A 62 40.52 -1.98 24.72
N GLU A 63 39.29 -2.46 24.52
CA GLU A 63 39.01 -3.78 23.99
C GLU A 63 38.24 -3.62 22.68
N ILE A 64 38.58 -4.45 21.69
CA ILE A 64 37.95 -4.46 20.38
C ILE A 64 37.76 -5.89 19.89
N TRP A 65 36.71 -6.10 19.10
CA TRP A 65 36.36 -7.38 18.49
C TRP A 65 36.34 -7.21 16.97
N LEU A 66 36.80 -8.24 16.26
CA LEU A 66 36.91 -8.27 14.81
C LEU A 66 36.31 -9.57 14.29
N VAL A 67 35.47 -9.47 13.26
CA VAL A 67 34.88 -10.62 12.57
C VAL A 67 35.59 -10.80 11.22
N GLU A 68 36.02 -12.04 10.92
CA GLU A 68 36.77 -12.34 9.70
C GLU A 68 36.00 -11.88 8.45
N GLY A 69 36.65 -11.07 7.61
CA GLY A 69 36.07 -10.58 6.36
C GLY A 69 35.14 -9.37 6.51
N GLU A 70 34.96 -8.84 7.71
CA GLU A 70 34.23 -7.60 7.96
C GLU A 70 35.17 -6.42 8.14
N GLU A 71 34.79 -5.25 7.62
CA GLU A 71 35.58 -4.02 7.78
C GLU A 71 35.27 -3.22 9.05
N THR A 72 34.43 -3.79 9.93
CA THR A 72 33.90 -3.19 11.15
C THR A 72 34.78 -3.54 12.35
N ILE A 73 35.07 -2.54 13.19
CA ILE A 73 35.66 -2.74 14.52
C ILE A 73 34.51 -2.65 15.51
N TYR A 74 34.32 -3.70 16.29
CA TYR A 74 33.35 -3.72 17.38
C TYR A 74 34.05 -3.37 18.69
N THR A 75 33.38 -2.64 19.58
CA THR A 75 33.89 -2.30 20.92
C THR A 75 33.19 -3.09 22.01
N GLU A 76 32.40 -4.09 21.63
CA GLU A 76 31.79 -5.12 22.49
C GLU A 76 31.70 -6.43 21.69
N GLU A 77 31.60 -7.58 22.36
CA GLU A 77 31.54 -8.91 21.73
C GLU A 77 30.31 -9.05 20.81
N PRO A 78 30.49 -9.19 19.47
CA PRO A 78 29.40 -9.39 18.53
C PRO A 78 28.73 -10.74 18.76
N GLY A 79 27.46 -10.74 19.20
CA GLY A 79 26.69 -11.98 19.42
C GLY A 79 25.76 -11.98 20.64
N VAL A 80 25.79 -10.94 21.46
CA VAL A 80 24.78 -10.67 22.49
C VAL A 80 23.95 -9.47 22.02
N GLU A 81 22.61 -9.52 22.14
CA GLU A 81 21.72 -8.42 21.76
C GLU A 81 22.22 -7.08 22.30
N THR A 82 22.69 -6.19 21.42
CA THR A 82 23.28 -4.90 21.79
C THR A 82 22.28 -3.77 21.59
N ASP A 83 21.95 -3.08 22.69
CA ASP A 83 21.51 -1.69 22.63
C ASP A 83 22.70 -0.87 22.08
N THR A 84 22.70 -0.66 20.77
CA THR A 84 23.85 -0.12 20.02
C THR A 84 24.07 1.36 20.36
N PRO A 85 25.31 1.82 20.64
CA PRO A 85 25.57 3.23 20.87
C PRO A 85 25.38 4.04 19.57
N LYS A 86 24.30 4.82 19.51
CA LYS A 86 23.94 5.66 18.35
C LYS A 86 25.01 6.71 18.04
N LEU A 87 25.49 6.76 16.79
CA LEU A 87 26.33 7.87 16.33
C LEU A 87 25.51 9.16 16.30
N PRO A 88 26.13 10.34 16.49
CA PRO A 88 25.42 11.61 16.42
C PRO A 88 24.82 11.82 15.02
N GLY A 89 23.49 11.79 14.94
CA GLY A 89 22.71 11.89 13.70
C GLY A 89 22.02 10.58 13.30
N GLU A 90 22.32 9.45 13.96
CA GLU A 90 21.62 8.20 13.77
C GLU A 90 20.33 8.14 14.58
N LEU A 91 19.27 7.66 13.95
CA LEU A 91 18.05 7.21 14.62
C LEU A 91 17.91 5.71 14.46
N THR A 92 17.28 5.06 15.43
CA THR A 92 16.88 3.67 15.32
C THR A 92 15.44 3.62 14.85
N LEU A 93 15.20 3.04 13.68
CA LEU A 93 13.87 2.68 13.22
C LEU A 93 13.52 1.31 13.80
N LYS A 94 12.54 1.24 14.71
CA LYS A 94 11.99 -0.01 15.22
C LYS A 94 10.67 -0.32 14.52
N VAL A 95 10.65 -1.36 13.70
CA VAL A 95 9.46 -1.78 12.98
C VAL A 95 8.84 -2.98 13.68
N HIS A 96 7.65 -2.79 14.23
CA HIS A 96 6.81 -3.80 14.86
C HIS A 96 5.78 -4.27 13.85
N TYR A 97 5.76 -5.54 13.49
CA TYR A 97 4.85 -6.09 12.48
C TYR A 97 3.98 -7.20 13.08
N ARG A 98 2.66 -6.99 13.07
CA ARG A 98 1.68 -7.96 13.52
C ARG A 98 1.04 -8.67 12.33
N ARG A 99 1.25 -9.98 12.26
CA ARG A 99 0.48 -10.89 11.40
C ARG A 99 -0.55 -11.65 12.20
N PHE A 100 -1.75 -11.80 11.67
CA PHE A 100 -2.84 -12.39 12.44
C PHE A 100 -2.73 -13.91 12.57
N ASP A 101 -2.05 -14.55 11.61
CA ASP A 101 -1.70 -15.97 11.66
C ASP A 101 -0.43 -16.24 12.49
N GLU A 102 0.21 -15.19 13.01
CA GLU A 102 1.51 -15.22 13.70
C GLU A 102 2.62 -15.92 12.89
N ASN A 103 2.43 -16.08 11.58
CA ASN A 103 3.36 -16.75 10.69
C ASN A 103 4.18 -15.72 9.93
N TYR A 104 5.41 -15.49 10.39
CA TYR A 104 6.35 -14.55 9.80
C TYR A 104 7.32 -15.21 8.81
N ASP A 105 7.16 -16.50 8.51
CA ASP A 105 8.11 -17.26 7.69
C ASP A 105 8.30 -16.65 6.30
N GLY A 106 9.53 -16.20 6.05
CA GLY A 106 9.98 -15.59 4.82
C GLY A 106 9.53 -14.14 4.64
N TRP A 107 8.88 -13.51 5.61
CA TRP A 107 8.53 -12.09 5.53
C TRP A 107 9.71 -11.21 5.99
N ASN A 108 10.04 -10.19 5.20
CA ASN A 108 11.06 -9.19 5.51
C ASN A 108 10.64 -7.78 5.06
N LEU A 109 11.49 -6.80 5.35
CA LEU A 109 11.30 -5.40 5.02
C LEU A 109 12.20 -5.00 3.86
N TRP A 110 11.67 -4.25 2.90
CA TRP A 110 12.45 -3.54 1.89
C TRP A 110 12.33 -2.04 2.15
N ILE A 111 13.44 -1.39 2.50
CA ILE A 111 13.48 0.02 2.90
C ILE A 111 14.45 0.77 1.98
N TRP A 112 14.06 1.96 1.52
CA TRP A 112 14.88 2.79 0.64
C TRP A 112 14.75 4.28 0.97
N PRO A 113 15.80 5.08 0.77
CA PRO A 113 15.71 6.53 0.88
C PRO A 113 15.11 7.13 -0.40
N GLN A 114 14.59 8.35 -0.31
CA GLN A 114 14.07 9.06 -1.48
C GLN A 114 15.13 9.17 -2.59
N GLY A 115 14.84 8.58 -3.76
CA GLY A 115 15.73 8.62 -4.91
C GLY A 115 16.99 7.75 -4.82
N GLY A 116 17.12 6.89 -3.80
CA GLY A 116 18.22 5.94 -3.66
C GLY A 116 17.81 4.48 -3.83
N GLU A 117 18.78 3.59 -3.65
CA GLU A 117 18.57 2.14 -3.72
C GLU A 117 18.04 1.58 -2.40
N GLY A 118 17.24 0.52 -2.48
CA GLY A 118 16.69 -0.15 -1.31
C GLY A 118 17.55 -1.29 -0.80
N ALA A 119 17.33 -1.66 0.45
CA ALA A 119 17.94 -2.81 1.10
C ALA A 119 16.89 -3.66 1.83
N ALA A 120 17.19 -4.95 1.97
CA ALA A 120 16.38 -5.89 2.72
C ALA A 120 16.78 -5.90 4.20
N TYR A 121 15.80 -5.93 5.09
CA TYR A 121 15.99 -6.04 6.54
C TYR A 121 15.08 -7.14 7.08
N GLU A 122 15.68 -8.06 7.85
CA GLU A 122 14.96 -9.18 8.45
C GLU A 122 14.35 -8.78 9.79
N PHE A 123 13.27 -9.47 10.18
CA PHE A 123 12.78 -9.40 11.55
C PHE A 123 13.64 -10.31 12.43
N THR A 124 14.34 -9.72 13.39
CA THR A 124 15.33 -10.42 14.23
C THR A 124 14.86 -10.65 15.66
N ALA A 125 13.77 -9.99 16.06
CA ALA A 125 13.21 -10.08 17.41
C ALA A 125 11.68 -10.21 17.36
N SER A 126 11.05 -10.31 18.54
CA SER A 126 9.60 -10.29 18.70
C SER A 126 9.19 -9.69 20.03
N ASP A 127 8.05 -9.03 20.08
CA ASP A 127 7.45 -8.47 21.29
C ASP A 127 5.98 -8.92 21.45
N GLU A 128 5.23 -8.29 22.36
CA GLU A 128 3.80 -8.59 22.56
C GLU A 128 2.94 -8.23 21.33
N TYR A 129 3.41 -7.31 20.48
CA TYR A 129 2.71 -6.90 19.27
C TYR A 129 2.97 -7.88 18.13
N GLY A 130 4.23 -8.26 17.86
CA GLY A 130 4.57 -9.19 16.79
C GLY A 130 6.06 -9.30 16.52
N ALA A 131 6.45 -9.48 15.26
CA ALA A 131 7.85 -9.54 14.85
C ALA A 131 8.46 -8.13 14.83
N VAL A 132 9.72 -8.01 15.25
CA VAL A 132 10.42 -6.73 15.41
C VAL A 132 11.70 -6.72 14.58
N ALA A 133 11.91 -5.63 13.84
CA ALA A 133 13.17 -5.33 13.17
C ALA A 133 13.70 -3.99 13.68
N GLU A 134 14.98 -3.94 14.04
CA GLU A 134 15.66 -2.71 14.44
C GLU A 134 16.67 -2.32 13.37
N ILE A 135 16.48 -1.14 12.78
CA ILE A 135 17.29 -0.65 11.67
C ILE A 135 17.99 0.64 12.08
N PRO A 136 19.33 0.69 12.08
CA PRO A 136 20.05 1.94 12.20
C PRO A 136 19.86 2.77 10.93
N VAL A 137 19.42 4.02 11.09
CA VAL A 137 19.15 4.94 9.99
C VAL A 137 20.01 6.18 10.18
N VAL A 138 20.79 6.51 9.15
CA VAL A 138 21.44 7.80 8.99
C VAL A 138 20.59 8.61 8.00
N PRO A 139 19.66 9.48 8.47
CA PRO A 139 18.69 10.13 7.61
C PRO A 139 19.31 11.19 6.70
N GLY A 140 20.46 11.78 7.07
CA GLY A 140 21.00 12.94 6.36
C GLY A 140 19.96 14.08 6.30
N ASP A 141 19.64 14.54 5.08
CA ASP A 141 18.59 15.55 4.83
C ASP A 141 17.23 14.90 4.44
N ALA A 142 17.09 13.58 4.53
CA ALA A 142 15.84 12.91 4.14
C ALA A 142 14.71 13.21 5.13
N GLU A 143 13.52 13.51 4.61
CA GLU A 143 12.31 13.70 5.40
C GLU A 143 11.52 12.38 5.57
N GLU A 144 11.68 11.45 4.62
CA GLU A 144 10.96 10.19 4.60
C GLU A 144 11.80 9.02 4.04
N LEU A 145 11.39 7.80 4.40
CA LEU A 145 11.91 6.55 3.87
C LEU A 145 10.77 5.73 3.25
N GLY A 146 11.01 5.15 2.08
CA GLY A 146 10.10 4.17 1.50
C GLY A 146 10.19 2.81 2.21
N LEU A 147 9.07 2.11 2.29
CA LEU A 147 8.92 0.85 2.99
C LEU A 147 7.95 -0.09 2.25
N ILE A 148 8.36 -1.34 2.08
CA ILE A 148 7.50 -2.47 1.69
C ILE A 148 7.75 -3.63 2.65
N VAL A 149 6.68 -4.31 3.07
CA VAL A 149 6.76 -5.64 3.69
C VAL A 149 6.54 -6.67 2.58
N ARG A 150 7.52 -7.55 2.35
CA ARG A 150 7.49 -8.54 1.28
C ARG A 150 7.83 -9.93 1.80
N LYS A 151 7.38 -10.95 1.08
CA LYS A 151 7.82 -12.33 1.28
C LYS A 151 8.98 -12.61 0.32
N GLY A 152 10.04 -13.23 0.85
CA GLY A 152 11.31 -13.60 0.22
C GLY A 152 11.84 -12.55 -0.75
N GLU A 153 12.18 -12.97 -1.97
CA GLU A 153 12.65 -12.08 -3.04
C GLU A 153 11.50 -11.71 -3.99
N TRP A 154 10.48 -11.06 -3.42
CA TRP A 154 9.27 -10.57 -4.11
C TRP A 154 8.25 -11.66 -4.50
N GLU A 155 8.17 -12.78 -3.79
CA GLU A 155 7.11 -13.76 -4.03
C GLU A 155 5.72 -13.21 -3.67
N ALA A 156 5.65 -12.32 -2.69
CA ALA A 156 4.43 -11.60 -2.32
C ALA A 156 4.75 -10.24 -1.67
N LYS A 157 3.77 -9.32 -1.72
CA LYS A 157 3.74 -8.11 -0.88
C LYS A 157 2.59 -8.22 0.11
N ASP A 158 2.75 -7.64 1.30
CA ASP A 158 1.68 -7.57 2.31
C ASP A 158 0.56 -6.62 1.86
N VAL A 159 0.95 -5.50 1.25
CA VAL A 159 0.06 -4.50 0.65
C VAL A 159 0.56 -4.07 -0.72
N ASP A 160 -0.36 -3.71 -1.62
CA ASP A 160 -0.06 -3.38 -3.03
C ASP A 160 0.41 -1.92 -3.24
N VAL A 161 0.68 -1.19 -2.16
CA VAL A 161 1.09 0.23 -2.19
C VAL A 161 2.43 0.42 -1.50
N ASP A 162 3.26 1.30 -2.06
CA ASP A 162 4.50 1.74 -1.42
C ASP A 162 4.14 2.69 -0.26
N ARG A 163 4.75 2.47 0.90
CA ARG A 163 4.49 3.27 2.11
C ARG A 163 5.70 4.15 2.42
N PHE A 164 5.48 5.32 2.99
CA PHE A 164 6.54 6.31 3.26
C PHE A 164 6.55 6.71 4.74
N ILE A 165 7.60 6.30 5.45
CA ILE A 165 7.84 6.56 6.87
C ILE A 165 8.26 8.01 7.04
N GLN A 166 7.59 8.75 7.90
CA GLN A 166 7.87 10.15 8.19
C GLN A 166 8.90 10.24 9.33
N LEU A 167 10.13 10.64 9.00
CA LEU A 167 11.24 10.70 9.96
C LEU A 167 11.04 11.77 11.05
N SER A 168 10.18 12.76 10.80
CA SER A 168 9.77 13.75 11.80
C SER A 168 9.05 13.15 13.02
N LYS A 169 8.67 11.87 12.97
CA LYS A 169 7.99 11.15 14.06
C LYS A 169 8.93 10.56 15.10
N THR A 170 10.24 10.60 14.86
CA THR A 170 11.28 10.14 15.80
C THR A 170 11.18 10.88 17.14
N LYS A 171 11.28 10.12 18.23
CA LYS A 171 11.35 10.61 19.61
C LYS A 171 12.59 10.04 20.27
N ASP A 172 13.42 10.88 20.87
CA ASP A 172 14.64 10.46 21.58
C ASP A 172 15.58 9.56 20.74
N GLY A 173 15.65 9.86 19.44
CA GLY A 173 16.46 9.11 18.47
C GLY A 173 15.90 7.71 18.14
N VAL A 174 14.67 7.39 18.53
CA VAL A 174 13.96 6.15 18.15
C VAL A 174 12.70 6.51 17.39
N LEU A 175 12.41 5.79 16.30
CA LEU A 175 11.15 5.85 15.58
C LEU A 175 10.51 4.47 15.67
N ASP A 176 9.50 4.34 16.53
CA ASP A 176 8.65 3.14 16.56
C ASP A 176 7.59 3.23 15.48
N LEU A 177 7.53 2.18 14.66
CA LEU A 177 6.58 2.03 13.57
C LEU A 177 5.83 0.71 13.74
N TYR A 178 4.51 0.77 13.84
CA TYR A 178 3.64 -0.39 13.95
C TYR A 178 2.94 -0.64 12.62
N LEU A 179 3.06 -1.87 12.13
CA LEU A 179 2.49 -2.37 10.88
C LEU A 179 1.53 -3.52 11.20
N LEU A 180 0.34 -3.46 10.60
CA LEU A 180 -0.65 -4.52 10.71
C LEU A 180 -0.82 -5.20 9.35
N GLU A 181 -0.83 -6.54 9.34
CA GLU A 181 -1.01 -7.34 8.12
C GLU A 181 -2.17 -6.81 7.26
N LYS A 182 -1.89 -6.60 5.96
CA LYS A 182 -2.85 -6.11 4.96
C LYS A 182 -3.42 -4.71 5.24
N ASP A 183 -2.85 -3.97 6.19
CA ASP A 183 -3.16 -2.56 6.43
C ASP A 183 -2.06 -1.67 5.85
N ALA A 184 -2.46 -0.74 4.99
CA ALA A 184 -1.55 0.21 4.36
C ALA A 184 -1.14 1.35 5.31
N THR A 185 -1.82 1.49 6.46
CA THR A 185 -1.59 2.56 7.42
C THR A 185 -0.27 2.37 8.16
N LEU A 186 0.47 3.45 8.35
CA LEU A 186 1.67 3.51 9.18
C LEU A 186 1.30 4.14 10.53
N TYR A 187 1.46 3.38 11.62
CA TYR A 187 1.16 3.81 12.98
C TYR A 187 2.46 4.13 13.72
N TYR A 188 2.53 5.26 14.41
CA TYR A 188 3.75 5.72 15.12
C TYR A 188 3.63 5.57 16.65
N ALA A 189 2.55 4.95 17.11
CA ALA A 189 2.37 4.50 18.47
C ALA A 189 1.40 3.32 18.51
N LEU A 190 1.60 2.39 19.45
CA LEU A 190 0.80 1.17 19.56
C LEU A 190 -0.68 1.49 19.79
N GLU A 191 -1.00 2.52 20.57
CA GLU A 191 -2.36 2.95 20.85
C GLU A 191 -3.13 3.48 19.63
N GLU A 192 -2.44 3.80 18.53
CA GLU A 192 -3.07 4.19 17.27
C GLU A 192 -3.55 2.97 16.47
N VAL A 193 -3.02 1.78 16.76
CA VAL A 193 -3.36 0.54 16.06
C VAL A 193 -4.70 0.01 16.56
N ASP A 194 -5.66 -0.10 15.65
CA ASP A 194 -6.94 -0.72 15.97
C ASP A 194 -6.89 -2.23 15.76
N LEU A 195 -6.63 -2.95 16.86
CA LEU A 195 -6.60 -4.42 16.89
C LEU A 195 -8.00 -5.05 17.06
N SER A 196 -9.07 -4.27 17.07
CA SER A 196 -10.41 -4.86 17.20
C SER A 196 -10.77 -5.69 15.95
N PRO A 197 -11.51 -6.80 16.12
CA PRO A 197 -11.98 -7.58 14.98
C PRO A 197 -12.87 -6.72 14.09
N LYS A 198 -12.56 -6.69 12.79
CA LYS A 198 -13.23 -5.87 11.79
C LYS A 198 -13.25 -6.55 10.44
N ILE A 199 -14.27 -6.23 9.64
CA ILE A 199 -14.25 -6.55 8.20
C ILE A 199 -13.44 -5.46 7.50
N LEU A 200 -12.22 -5.79 7.07
CA LEU A 200 -11.32 -4.84 6.39
C LEU A 200 -11.85 -4.48 5.00
N LYS A 201 -12.21 -5.52 4.23
CA LYS A 201 -12.61 -5.38 2.83
C LYS A 201 -13.72 -6.37 2.50
N ALA A 202 -14.70 -5.91 1.74
CA ALA A 202 -15.67 -6.75 1.08
C ALA A 202 -15.84 -6.24 -0.35
N GLU A 203 -15.69 -7.12 -1.35
CA GLU A 203 -15.80 -6.73 -2.76
C GLU A 203 -16.44 -7.83 -3.60
N LEU A 204 -17.18 -7.45 -4.63
CA LEU A 204 -17.72 -8.45 -5.55
C LEU A 204 -16.62 -9.00 -6.46
N ALA A 205 -16.47 -10.33 -6.45
CA ALA A 205 -15.74 -11.07 -7.47
C ALA A 205 -16.63 -11.38 -8.68
N THR A 206 -17.93 -11.63 -8.43
CA THR A 206 -18.99 -11.73 -9.44
C THR A 206 -20.29 -11.18 -8.84
N VAL A 207 -21.37 -11.06 -9.62
CA VAL A 207 -22.67 -10.59 -9.12
C VAL A 207 -23.25 -11.44 -7.98
N ASN A 208 -22.80 -12.68 -7.79
CA ASN A 208 -23.24 -13.57 -6.72
C ASN A 208 -22.09 -14.02 -5.79
N LYS A 209 -20.88 -13.48 -5.95
CA LYS A 209 -19.72 -13.88 -5.16
C LYS A 209 -19.02 -12.66 -4.56
N ILE A 210 -18.88 -12.67 -3.23
CA ILE A 210 -18.26 -11.59 -2.46
C ILE A 210 -16.95 -12.10 -1.85
N LYS A 211 -15.82 -11.46 -2.14
CA LYS A 211 -14.55 -11.70 -1.45
C LYS A 211 -14.52 -10.84 -0.18
N VAL A 212 -14.19 -11.45 0.94
CA VAL A 212 -14.15 -10.80 2.26
C VAL A 212 -12.77 -11.01 2.90
N ASN A 213 -12.22 -9.95 3.49
CA ASN A 213 -11.02 -9.98 4.31
C ASN A 213 -11.34 -9.39 5.68
N LEU A 214 -10.88 -10.07 6.74
CA LEU A 214 -11.03 -9.66 8.14
C LEU A 214 -9.69 -9.17 8.69
N SER A 215 -9.73 -8.34 9.73
CA SER A 215 -8.55 -8.04 10.53
C SER A 215 -8.17 -9.31 11.30
N VAL A 216 -9.00 -9.73 12.25
CA VAL A 216 -8.74 -10.96 13.02
C VAL A 216 -9.36 -12.19 12.34
N PRO A 217 -8.71 -13.37 12.35
CA PRO A 217 -9.32 -14.61 11.91
C PRO A 217 -10.57 -14.93 12.73
N MET A 218 -11.67 -15.21 12.06
CA MET A 218 -12.89 -15.67 12.74
C MET A 218 -12.83 -17.18 12.94
N THR A 219 -13.26 -17.65 14.11
CA THR A 219 -13.54 -19.07 14.32
C THR A 219 -14.80 -19.48 13.55
N LEU A 220 -14.73 -20.61 12.83
CA LEU A 220 -15.89 -21.13 12.13
C LEU A 220 -16.91 -21.70 13.12
N LEU A 221 -18.15 -21.22 13.04
CA LEU A 221 -19.29 -21.71 13.83
C LEU A 221 -19.80 -23.06 13.33
N HIS A 222 -19.34 -23.48 12.16
CA HIS A 222 -19.77 -24.68 11.47
C HIS A 222 -21.24 -24.68 11.03
N ASP A 223 -21.93 -23.52 11.11
CA ASP A 223 -23.19 -23.31 10.40
C ASP A 223 -22.90 -22.94 8.94
N ARG A 224 -23.92 -22.93 8.08
CA ARG A 224 -23.70 -22.61 6.65
C ARG A 224 -23.30 -21.16 6.40
N LYS A 225 -23.49 -20.27 7.38
CA LYS A 225 -23.35 -18.82 7.23
C LYS A 225 -22.15 -18.26 8.00
N GLU A 226 -21.56 -19.03 8.90
CA GLU A 226 -20.48 -18.64 9.81
C GLU A 226 -20.81 -17.33 10.56
N GLY A 227 -22.09 -17.13 10.88
CA GLY A 227 -22.60 -15.91 11.51
C GLY A 227 -22.60 -14.65 10.63
N LEU A 228 -22.31 -14.77 9.33
CA LEU A 228 -22.34 -13.68 8.37
C LEU A 228 -23.76 -13.37 7.89
N ARG A 229 -24.01 -12.09 7.60
CA ARG A 229 -25.23 -11.60 6.96
C ARG A 229 -24.87 -10.65 5.83
N ILE A 230 -25.58 -10.78 4.72
CA ILE A 230 -25.51 -9.82 3.61
C ILE A 230 -26.82 -9.04 3.60
N LEU A 231 -26.74 -7.72 3.62
CA LEU A 231 -27.86 -6.83 3.84
C LEU A 231 -27.96 -5.77 2.73
N SER A 232 -29.19 -5.42 2.35
CA SER A 232 -29.52 -4.24 1.53
C SER A 232 -30.65 -3.48 2.24
N GLY A 233 -30.27 -2.48 3.06
CA GLY A 233 -31.21 -1.88 4.00
C GLY A 233 -31.68 -2.90 5.04
N GLU A 234 -32.98 -3.14 5.13
CA GLU A 234 -33.57 -4.16 6.02
C GLU A 234 -33.66 -5.56 5.39
N GLU A 235 -33.40 -5.68 4.08
CA GLU A 235 -33.49 -6.94 3.34
C GLU A 235 -32.20 -7.77 3.52
N GLY A 236 -32.36 -9.06 3.85
CA GLY A 236 -31.25 -10.00 3.97
C GLY A 236 -31.11 -10.91 2.76
N MET A 237 -29.91 -11.03 2.20
CA MET A 237 -29.62 -11.92 1.07
C MET A 237 -29.26 -13.33 1.54
N GLU A 238 -29.63 -14.34 0.75
CA GLU A 238 -29.40 -15.74 1.12
C GLU A 238 -28.00 -16.22 0.67
N ILE A 239 -27.19 -16.62 1.66
CA ILE A 239 -25.89 -17.26 1.46
C ILE A 239 -26.10 -18.73 1.07
N GLU A 240 -25.52 -19.13 -0.07
CA GLU A 240 -25.49 -20.52 -0.55
C GLU A 240 -24.33 -21.29 0.07
N ALA A 241 -23.12 -20.74 0.01
CA ALA A 241 -21.89 -21.37 0.47
C ALA A 241 -20.80 -20.34 0.82
N ILE A 242 -19.78 -20.78 1.54
CA ILE A 242 -18.57 -20.03 1.82
C ILE A 242 -17.36 -20.87 1.38
N TYR A 243 -16.44 -20.26 0.65
CA TYR A 243 -15.21 -20.87 0.16
C TYR A 243 -14.01 -20.22 0.83
N PHE A 244 -13.16 -21.02 1.47
CA PHE A 244 -11.99 -20.53 2.20
C PHE A 244 -10.77 -20.47 1.29
N SER A 245 -10.03 -19.36 1.35
CA SER A 245 -8.83 -19.18 0.53
C SER A 245 -7.73 -20.19 0.87
N GLU A 246 -7.66 -20.65 2.13
CA GLU A 246 -6.71 -21.68 2.58
C GLU A 246 -7.02 -23.09 2.03
N GLY A 247 -8.19 -23.28 1.41
CA GLY A 247 -8.67 -24.58 0.96
C GLY A 247 -9.21 -25.46 2.09
N GLY A 248 -10.08 -26.41 1.74
CA GLY A 248 -10.73 -27.27 2.74
C GLY A 248 -11.68 -26.47 3.66
N ARG A 249 -11.71 -26.84 4.95
CA ARG A 249 -12.48 -26.15 5.99
C ARG A 249 -11.56 -25.94 7.22
N PRO A 250 -10.88 -24.79 7.31
CA PRO A 250 -9.96 -24.51 8.41
C PRO A 250 -10.72 -24.24 9.72
N GLU A 251 -10.03 -24.24 10.86
CA GLU A 251 -10.66 -23.89 12.15
C GLU A 251 -10.95 -22.38 12.28
N THR A 252 -10.06 -21.57 11.69
CA THR A 252 -10.18 -20.12 11.62
C THR A 252 -9.86 -19.64 10.21
N THR A 253 -10.31 -18.44 9.84
CA THR A 253 -9.98 -17.84 8.55
C THR A 253 -10.07 -16.32 8.61
N SER A 254 -9.18 -15.64 7.88
CA SER A 254 -9.23 -14.18 7.67
C SER A 254 -9.58 -13.80 6.22
N SER A 255 -9.66 -14.77 5.30
CA SER A 255 -9.93 -14.55 3.88
C SER A 255 -10.81 -15.66 3.29
N PHE A 256 -11.96 -15.26 2.74
CA PHE A 256 -12.93 -16.19 2.18
C PHE A 256 -13.82 -15.52 1.12
N GLU A 257 -14.52 -16.34 0.36
CA GLU A 257 -15.52 -15.93 -0.62
C GLU A 257 -16.91 -16.42 -0.20
N ILE A 258 -17.89 -15.53 -0.17
CA ILE A 258 -19.29 -15.83 0.05
C ILE A 258 -19.97 -16.00 -1.30
N LEU A 259 -20.63 -17.15 -1.53
CA LEU A 259 -21.52 -17.38 -2.65
C LEU A 259 -22.97 -17.17 -2.21
N LEU A 260 -23.69 -16.34 -2.95
CA LEU A 260 -25.11 -16.09 -2.77
C LEU A 260 -25.94 -16.97 -3.69
N LYS A 261 -27.13 -17.35 -3.23
CA LYS A 261 -28.08 -18.11 -4.05
C LYS A 261 -28.61 -17.30 -5.23
N GLU A 262 -28.87 -16.02 -5.00
CA GLU A 262 -29.36 -15.08 -6.01
C GLU A 262 -28.31 -13.99 -6.26
N PRO A 263 -28.15 -13.53 -7.52
CA PRO A 263 -27.24 -12.45 -7.83
C PRO A 263 -27.71 -11.12 -7.22
N LEU A 264 -26.75 -10.31 -6.77
CA LEU A 264 -27.00 -8.94 -6.34
C LEU A 264 -27.36 -8.05 -7.54
N GLU A 265 -28.30 -7.14 -7.32
CA GLU A 265 -28.69 -6.15 -8.31
C GLU A 265 -27.67 -5.00 -8.34
N LEU A 266 -27.14 -4.64 -9.51
CA LEU A 266 -26.22 -3.50 -9.56
C LEU A 266 -26.99 -2.17 -9.44
N GLY A 267 -26.41 -1.25 -8.68
CA GLY A 267 -27.02 0.04 -8.34
C GLY A 267 -27.71 0.05 -6.98
N LYS A 268 -27.81 -1.09 -6.29
CA LYS A 268 -28.12 -1.16 -4.85
C LYS A 268 -26.83 -1.20 -4.03
N SER A 269 -26.92 -0.75 -2.78
CA SER A 269 -25.85 -0.82 -1.79
C SER A 269 -26.03 -2.06 -0.94
N TYR A 270 -24.94 -2.76 -0.68
CA TYR A 270 -24.96 -3.95 0.17
C TYR A 270 -23.89 -3.87 1.24
N LEU A 271 -24.21 -4.40 2.42
CA LEU A 271 -23.30 -4.54 3.54
C LEU A 271 -23.07 -6.03 3.82
N VAL A 272 -21.86 -6.38 4.21
CA VAL A 272 -21.58 -7.62 4.94
C VAL A 272 -21.48 -7.29 6.43
N ALA A 273 -22.13 -8.10 7.25
CA ALA A 273 -22.16 -7.94 8.70
C ALA A 273 -21.74 -9.25 9.38
N LYS A 274 -20.96 -9.12 10.46
CA LYS A 274 -20.58 -10.24 11.32
C LYS A 274 -20.50 -9.76 12.77
N GLU A 275 -21.15 -10.51 13.66
CA GLU A 275 -21.09 -10.24 15.09
C GLU A 275 -19.64 -10.28 15.59
N GLY A 276 -19.25 -9.25 16.34
CA GLY A 276 -17.88 -9.00 16.81
C GLY A 276 -17.00 -8.25 15.81
N TYR A 277 -17.37 -8.18 14.53
CA TYR A 277 -16.58 -7.57 13.45
C TYR A 277 -17.21 -6.32 12.84
N GLY A 278 -18.45 -6.00 13.24
CA GLY A 278 -19.23 -4.89 12.70
C GLY A 278 -19.72 -5.15 11.28
N GLU A 279 -19.87 -4.08 10.52
CA GLU A 279 -20.44 -4.07 9.16
C GLU A 279 -19.48 -3.36 8.20
N LYS A 280 -19.47 -3.80 6.93
CA LYS A 280 -18.67 -3.18 5.87
C LYS A 280 -19.42 -3.18 4.55
N GLU A 281 -19.29 -2.08 3.82
CA GLU A 281 -19.84 -1.97 2.47
C GLU A 281 -19.15 -2.93 1.49
N ILE A 282 -19.97 -3.56 0.64
CA ILE A 282 -19.50 -4.43 -0.43
C ILE A 282 -19.19 -3.57 -1.66
N LEU A 283 -17.90 -3.47 -1.95
CA LEU A 283 -17.39 -2.69 -3.08
C LEU A 283 -17.72 -3.39 -4.40
N MET A 284 -18.38 -2.66 -5.28
CA MET A 284 -18.77 -3.11 -6.62
C MET A 284 -17.64 -2.97 -7.65
N SER A 285 -16.43 -2.56 -7.26
CA SER A 285 -15.31 -2.30 -8.19
C SER A 285 -14.79 -3.59 -8.85
N GLY A 286 -14.79 -4.71 -8.13
CA GLY A 286 -14.25 -5.98 -8.65
C GLY A 286 -15.08 -6.63 -9.76
N VAL A 287 -16.33 -6.21 -10.00
CA VAL A 287 -17.17 -6.76 -11.08
C VAL A 287 -17.01 -6.06 -12.42
N PHE A 288 -16.46 -4.85 -12.49
CA PHE A 288 -16.44 -4.06 -13.72
C PHE A 288 -15.73 -4.74 -14.91
N SER A 289 -14.71 -5.55 -14.62
CA SER A 289 -13.93 -6.30 -15.61
C SER A 289 -14.36 -7.75 -15.77
N THR A 290 -15.51 -8.14 -15.21
CA THR A 290 -16.01 -9.52 -15.29
C THR A 290 -16.91 -9.71 -16.51
N SER A 291 -16.85 -10.89 -17.11
CA SER A 291 -17.73 -11.27 -18.23
C SER A 291 -19.22 -11.20 -17.86
N ALA A 292 -19.57 -11.37 -16.58
CA ALA A 292 -20.94 -11.24 -16.09
C ALA A 292 -21.41 -9.77 -16.11
N PHE A 293 -20.54 -8.83 -15.72
CA PHE A 293 -20.83 -7.40 -15.80
C PHE A 293 -20.90 -6.94 -17.25
N GLU A 294 -19.93 -7.34 -18.09
CA GLU A 294 -19.99 -7.08 -19.53
C GLU A 294 -21.28 -7.64 -20.12
N LYS A 295 -21.62 -8.92 -19.91
CA LYS A 295 -22.86 -9.48 -20.46
C LYS A 295 -24.13 -8.73 -20.03
N THR A 296 -24.15 -8.17 -18.82
CA THR A 296 -25.36 -7.52 -18.27
C THR A 296 -25.46 -6.04 -18.64
N TYR A 297 -24.33 -5.33 -18.69
CA TYR A 297 -24.28 -3.87 -18.85
C TYR A 297 -23.59 -3.42 -20.13
N HIS A 298 -23.03 -4.32 -20.93
CA HIS A 298 -22.54 -4.00 -22.27
C HIS A 298 -23.68 -3.39 -23.08
N TYR A 299 -23.42 -2.23 -23.64
CA TYR A 299 -24.36 -1.50 -24.47
C TYR A 299 -23.72 -1.23 -25.83
N ASP A 300 -24.30 -1.82 -26.87
CA ASP A 300 -23.85 -1.69 -28.26
C ASP A 300 -24.39 -0.44 -28.97
N GLY A 301 -25.29 0.30 -28.31
CA GLY A 301 -25.93 1.47 -28.92
C GLY A 301 -25.05 2.72 -28.88
N GLU A 302 -25.46 3.74 -29.64
CA GLU A 302 -24.76 5.02 -29.64
C GLU A 302 -24.94 5.78 -28.32
N LEU A 303 -23.83 6.27 -27.77
CA LEU A 303 -23.76 7.08 -26.55
C LEU A 303 -23.38 8.53 -26.87
N GLY A 304 -23.58 9.42 -25.90
CA GLY A 304 -23.32 10.86 -26.01
C GLY A 304 -24.53 11.68 -26.44
N ALA A 305 -24.29 12.90 -26.93
CA ALA A 305 -25.31 13.75 -27.51
C ALA A 305 -25.52 13.44 -29.01
N LEU A 306 -26.64 12.77 -29.30
CA LEU A 306 -27.10 12.42 -30.64
C LEU A 306 -27.97 13.57 -31.17
N TYR A 307 -27.31 14.51 -31.84
CA TYR A 307 -27.91 15.75 -32.30
C TYR A 307 -28.68 15.58 -33.62
N GLU A 308 -29.94 16.01 -33.62
CA GLU A 308 -30.73 16.35 -34.80
C GLU A 308 -31.28 17.78 -34.66
N LYS A 309 -31.76 18.38 -35.74
CA LYS A 309 -32.20 19.78 -35.72
C LYS A 309 -33.50 19.96 -34.92
N GLU A 310 -34.33 18.93 -34.94
CA GLU A 310 -35.64 18.88 -34.28
C GLU A 310 -35.54 18.48 -32.80
N GLY A 311 -34.40 17.92 -32.37
CA GLY A 311 -34.14 17.51 -31.00
C GLY A 311 -32.80 16.80 -30.82
N THR A 312 -32.33 16.70 -29.58
CA THR A 312 -31.10 15.97 -29.23
C THR A 312 -31.40 14.90 -28.20
N THR A 313 -30.95 13.67 -28.48
CA THR A 313 -31.00 12.56 -27.53
C THR A 313 -29.68 12.50 -26.78
N PHE A 314 -29.73 12.60 -25.45
CA PHE A 314 -28.57 12.47 -24.58
C PHE A 314 -28.57 11.08 -23.98
N ARG A 315 -27.47 10.34 -24.16
CA ARG A 315 -27.28 9.01 -23.58
C ARG A 315 -25.97 8.93 -22.81
N LEU A 316 -26.05 8.53 -21.55
CA LEU A 316 -24.91 8.30 -20.70
C LEU A 316 -24.94 6.86 -20.17
N TRP A 317 -23.85 6.12 -20.35
CA TRP A 317 -23.69 4.83 -19.70
C TRP A 317 -23.11 5.04 -18.29
N ALA A 318 -23.96 4.86 -17.27
CA ALA A 318 -23.62 5.07 -15.87
C ALA A 318 -24.26 3.97 -15.00
N PRO A 319 -23.83 2.70 -15.13
CA PRO A 319 -24.53 1.55 -14.56
C PRO A 319 -24.67 1.56 -13.04
N LYS A 320 -23.74 2.23 -12.34
CA LYS A 320 -23.76 2.39 -10.87
C LYS A 320 -24.63 3.54 -10.37
N ALA A 321 -24.99 4.49 -11.24
CA ALA A 321 -25.71 5.68 -10.83
C ALA A 321 -27.12 5.34 -10.32
N SER A 322 -27.47 5.92 -9.18
CA SER A 322 -28.86 5.95 -8.69
C SER A 322 -29.66 7.00 -9.47
N LYS A 323 -29.02 8.11 -9.82
CA LYS A 323 -29.63 9.26 -10.50
C LYS A 323 -28.64 9.96 -11.43
N VAL A 324 -29.11 10.47 -12.56
CA VAL A 324 -28.34 11.31 -13.47
C VAL A 324 -29.17 12.53 -13.87
N LEU A 325 -28.59 13.73 -13.72
CA LEU A 325 -29.14 14.98 -14.24
C LEU A 325 -28.31 15.46 -15.43
N LEU A 326 -28.97 15.88 -16.50
CA LEU A 326 -28.38 16.64 -17.60
C LEU A 326 -28.43 18.13 -17.25
N ASN A 327 -27.27 18.77 -17.13
CA ASN A 327 -27.17 20.21 -16.86
C ASN A 327 -26.93 20.95 -18.18
N LEU A 328 -27.74 21.97 -18.48
CA LEU A 328 -27.67 22.73 -19.72
C LEU A 328 -27.19 24.16 -19.49
N PHE A 329 -26.26 24.63 -20.34
CA PHE A 329 -25.60 25.93 -20.22
C PHE A 329 -25.66 26.70 -21.54
N GLN A 330 -25.85 28.02 -21.44
CA GLN A 330 -25.94 28.89 -22.61
C GLN A 330 -24.57 29.12 -23.27
N LYS A 331 -23.48 29.02 -22.49
CA LYS A 331 -22.10 29.21 -22.94
C LYS A 331 -21.15 28.23 -22.24
N GLY A 332 -19.97 28.04 -22.82
CA GLY A 332 -18.96 27.12 -22.29
C GLY A 332 -18.33 27.57 -20.96
N ASP A 333 -18.45 28.84 -20.60
CA ASP A 333 -17.82 29.49 -19.43
C ASP A 333 -18.79 29.88 -18.30
N THR A 334 -20.11 29.76 -18.50
CA THR A 334 -21.12 30.12 -17.48
C THR A 334 -21.18 29.09 -16.35
N VAL A 335 -21.06 29.51 -15.09
CA VAL A 335 -21.05 28.59 -13.92
C VAL A 335 -22.41 27.95 -13.67
N GLU A 336 -23.51 28.68 -13.86
CA GLU A 336 -24.87 28.18 -13.57
C GLU A 336 -25.52 27.58 -14.81
N ALA A 337 -26.13 26.41 -14.64
CA ALA A 337 -26.99 25.79 -15.65
C ALA A 337 -28.31 26.58 -15.74
N PHE A 338 -28.78 26.85 -16.96
CA PHE A 338 -30.09 27.48 -17.15
C PHE A 338 -31.24 26.46 -17.03
N ASP A 339 -30.93 25.17 -17.16
CA ASP A 339 -31.88 24.09 -16.98
C ASP A 339 -31.19 22.79 -16.51
N GLN A 340 -31.93 21.96 -15.79
CA GLN A 340 -31.48 20.66 -15.29
C GLN A 340 -32.58 19.63 -15.51
N VAL A 341 -32.27 18.59 -16.28
CA VAL A 341 -33.24 17.57 -16.68
C VAL A 341 -32.83 16.22 -16.12
N GLU A 342 -33.70 15.62 -15.31
CA GLU A 342 -33.48 14.26 -14.82
C GLU A 342 -33.62 13.25 -15.97
N MET A 343 -32.60 12.40 -16.12
CA MET A 343 -32.56 11.40 -17.18
C MET A 343 -33.24 10.11 -16.72
N GLU A 344 -33.90 9.43 -17.64
CA GLU A 344 -34.56 8.15 -17.37
C GLU A 344 -33.56 7.00 -17.43
N LYS A 345 -33.51 6.17 -16.38
CA LYS A 345 -32.70 4.95 -16.37
C LYS A 345 -33.32 3.89 -17.28
N LYS A 346 -32.63 3.54 -18.36
CA LYS A 346 -32.96 2.50 -19.33
C LYS A 346 -32.24 1.18 -18.98
N ALA A 347 -32.39 0.18 -19.86
CA ALA A 347 -31.68 -1.09 -19.76
C ALA A 347 -30.16 -0.92 -19.82
N GLN A 348 -29.40 -1.93 -19.37
CA GLN A 348 -27.93 -1.99 -19.45
C GLN A 348 -27.22 -0.81 -18.76
N GLY A 349 -27.89 -0.11 -17.84
CA GLY A 349 -27.29 1.00 -17.09
C GLY A 349 -27.15 2.30 -17.89
N VAL A 350 -27.84 2.41 -19.02
CA VAL A 350 -27.91 3.64 -19.82
C VAL A 350 -28.94 4.59 -19.21
N PHE A 351 -28.60 5.86 -19.11
CA PHE A 351 -29.52 6.95 -18.81
C PHE A 351 -29.81 7.71 -20.09
N GLU A 352 -31.07 8.02 -20.35
CA GLU A 352 -31.51 8.69 -21.59
C GLU A 352 -32.47 9.84 -21.30
N THR A 353 -32.31 10.94 -22.03
CA THR A 353 -33.36 11.98 -22.15
C THR A 353 -33.34 12.59 -23.55
N VAL A 354 -34.47 13.17 -23.97
CA VAL A 354 -34.62 13.83 -25.27
C VAL A 354 -35.03 15.27 -25.03
N ILE A 355 -34.22 16.21 -25.52
CA ILE A 355 -34.53 17.64 -25.51
C ILE A 355 -35.01 18.03 -26.90
N SER A 356 -36.22 18.60 -26.99
CA SER A 356 -36.79 19.07 -28.25
C SER A 356 -36.18 20.40 -28.67
N GLY A 357 -35.99 20.58 -29.97
CA GLY A 357 -35.44 21.80 -30.56
C GLY A 357 -33.94 21.72 -30.88
N ASP A 358 -33.45 22.78 -31.52
CA ASP A 358 -32.07 22.86 -31.99
C ASP A 358 -31.13 23.17 -30.81
N MET A 359 -30.39 22.14 -30.38
CA MET A 359 -29.41 22.24 -29.29
C MET A 359 -28.00 22.62 -29.77
N HIS A 360 -27.84 23.05 -31.02
CA HIS A 360 -26.54 23.47 -31.54
C HIS A 360 -26.01 24.69 -30.76
N GLY A 361 -24.80 24.57 -30.21
CA GLY A 361 -24.17 25.64 -29.42
C GLY A 361 -24.63 25.71 -27.96
N VAL A 362 -25.47 24.77 -27.51
CA VAL A 362 -25.78 24.58 -26.08
C VAL A 362 -24.71 23.69 -25.46
N TYR A 363 -24.22 24.06 -24.28
CA TYR A 363 -23.20 23.30 -23.56
C TYR A 363 -23.87 22.44 -22.49
N TYR A 364 -23.27 21.31 -22.14
CA TYR A 364 -23.82 20.42 -21.13
C TYR A 364 -22.77 19.64 -20.33
N THR A 365 -23.20 19.18 -19.16
CA THR A 365 -22.52 18.22 -18.28
C THR A 365 -23.55 17.26 -17.68
N TYR A 366 -23.08 16.22 -16.99
CA TYR A 366 -23.93 15.32 -16.22
C TYR A 366 -23.61 15.43 -14.74
N SER A 367 -24.61 15.59 -13.89
CA SER A 367 -24.48 15.32 -12.45
C SER A 367 -24.86 13.88 -12.18
N VAL A 368 -23.88 13.06 -11.84
CA VAL A 368 -24.04 11.62 -11.59
C VAL A 368 -24.03 11.37 -10.09
N GLU A 369 -25.11 10.81 -9.57
CA GLU A 369 -25.24 10.48 -8.16
C GLU A 369 -24.96 9.00 -7.90
N ASN A 370 -24.05 8.74 -6.97
CA ASN A 370 -23.84 7.43 -6.38
C ASN A 370 -23.93 7.59 -4.86
N LEU A 371 -24.84 6.87 -4.21
CA LEU A 371 -24.92 6.83 -2.74
C LEU A 371 -25.18 8.21 -2.08
N GLY A 372 -25.96 9.09 -2.72
CA GLY A 372 -26.21 10.45 -2.22
C GLY A 372 -25.07 11.45 -2.46
N LEU A 373 -23.95 10.99 -3.04
CA LEU A 373 -22.87 11.87 -3.48
C LEU A 373 -23.02 12.13 -4.98
N ALA A 374 -23.30 13.39 -5.32
CA ALA A 374 -23.36 13.85 -6.70
C ALA A 374 -21.98 14.38 -7.14
N GLN A 375 -21.51 13.92 -8.29
CA GLN A 375 -20.33 14.47 -8.96
C GLN A 375 -20.71 14.94 -10.35
N GLU A 376 -20.19 16.11 -10.74
CA GLU A 376 -20.37 16.64 -12.09
C GLU A 376 -19.28 16.08 -13.01
N ALA A 377 -19.68 15.60 -14.19
CA ALA A 377 -18.80 14.99 -15.18
C ALA A 377 -19.08 15.55 -16.58
N VAL A 378 -18.01 15.71 -17.35
CA VAL A 378 -18.06 16.00 -18.79
C VAL A 378 -18.41 14.72 -19.53
N ASP A 379 -19.16 14.83 -20.63
CA ASP A 379 -19.52 13.65 -21.44
C ASP A 379 -18.27 12.99 -22.04
N PRO A 380 -17.97 11.71 -21.73
CA PRO A 380 -16.86 10.99 -22.34
C PRO A 380 -16.98 10.85 -23.88
N TYR A 381 -18.20 10.99 -24.40
CA TYR A 381 -18.54 10.88 -25.83
C TYR A 381 -18.76 12.25 -26.49
N ALA A 382 -18.31 13.34 -25.85
CA ALA A 382 -18.42 14.69 -26.39
C ALA A 382 -17.76 14.79 -27.78
N LYS A 383 -18.53 15.27 -28.78
CA LYS A 383 -18.01 15.54 -30.13
C LYS A 383 -17.39 16.93 -30.27
N SER A 384 -17.62 17.81 -29.28
CA SER A 384 -17.05 19.15 -29.17
C SER A 384 -17.05 19.56 -27.71
N VAL A 385 -16.10 20.41 -27.30
CA VAL A 385 -15.96 20.89 -25.92
C VAL A 385 -15.77 22.40 -25.87
N GLY A 386 -16.18 23.02 -24.77
CA GLY A 386 -15.92 24.43 -24.47
C GLY A 386 -14.46 24.72 -24.12
N VAL A 387 -14.17 25.99 -23.82
CA VAL A 387 -12.82 26.44 -23.41
C VAL A 387 -12.33 25.60 -22.23
N ASN A 388 -11.11 25.06 -22.35
CA ASN A 388 -10.45 24.16 -21.37
C ASN A 388 -11.10 22.79 -21.14
N GLY A 389 -12.05 22.35 -21.98
CA GLY A 389 -12.59 20.98 -21.91
C GLY A 389 -13.54 20.71 -20.74
N HIS A 390 -13.96 21.75 -20.01
CA HIS A 390 -14.83 21.60 -18.84
C HIS A 390 -16.30 21.29 -19.16
N ARG A 391 -16.72 21.38 -20.43
CA ARG A 391 -18.10 21.15 -20.87
C ARG A 391 -18.18 20.61 -22.27
N SER A 392 -19.20 19.80 -22.54
CA SER A 392 -19.48 19.20 -23.86
C SER A 392 -20.46 20.07 -24.66
N CYS A 393 -20.40 20.00 -25.99
CA CYS A 393 -21.33 20.66 -26.90
C CYS A 393 -21.78 19.68 -28.00
N PRO A 394 -23.09 19.52 -28.28
CA PRO A 394 -23.55 18.71 -29.39
C PRO A 394 -23.07 19.30 -30.73
N ASN A 395 -22.68 18.44 -31.68
CA ASN A 395 -22.29 18.86 -33.03
C ASN A 395 -22.76 17.82 -34.06
N ARG A 396 -22.97 18.25 -35.31
CA ARG A 396 -23.34 17.35 -36.42
C ARG A 396 -22.24 16.32 -36.67
N SER A 397 -22.61 15.04 -36.78
CA SER A 397 -21.74 14.04 -37.39
C SER A 397 -21.68 14.27 -38.90
N GLY A 398 -20.64 14.98 -39.36
CA GLY A 398 -20.31 15.14 -40.76
C GLY A 398 -18.80 15.27 -40.89
N ARG A 399 -18.21 14.49 -41.80
CA ARG A 399 -16.79 14.56 -42.16
C ARG A 399 -16.31 16.01 -42.18
N VAL A 400 -15.12 16.23 -41.61
CA VAL A 400 -14.30 17.40 -41.92
C VAL A 400 -13.97 17.31 -43.42
N SER A 401 -14.84 17.85 -44.27
CA SER A 401 -14.41 18.39 -45.54
C SER A 401 -13.84 19.76 -45.19
N GLY A 402 -12.52 19.86 -45.23
CA GLY A 402 -11.86 21.15 -45.24
C GLY A 402 -12.36 21.89 -46.47
N ASP A 403 -13.07 22.99 -46.24
CA ASP A 403 -13.13 24.08 -47.20
C ASP A 403 -12.57 25.31 -46.50
N SER A 404 -11.40 25.67 -47.00
CA SER A 404 -10.79 26.98 -46.87
C SER A 404 -11.68 28.07 -47.47
N GLU A 405 -11.50 29.29 -46.92
CA GLU A 405 -11.96 30.60 -47.42
C GLU A 405 -13.41 30.97 -47.04
N ALA A 406 -13.68 32.16 -46.49
CA ALA A 406 -13.01 33.45 -46.62
C ALA A 406 -12.92 34.26 -45.31
#